data_AF-A0A9E2QJW0-F1
#
_entry.id   AF-A0A9E2QJW0-F1
#
_cell.length_a   1.000
_cell.length_b   1.000
_cell.length_c   1.000
_cell.angle_alpha   90.00
_cell.angle_beta   90.00
_cell.angle_gamma   90.00
#
_symmetry.space_group_name_H-M   'P 1'
#
loop_
_entity.id
_entity.type
_entity.pdbx_description
1 polymer ?
#
loop_
_entity_poly.entity_id
_entity_poly.type
_entity_poly.pdbx_seq_one_letter_code
_entity_poly.pdbx_strand_id
1 'polypeptide(L)'
;MVEATIYASNRATFLAVIQYVNIKTPQWMDYIVQRPESHSIHCATGVHAFDYSDLPLFNILWATFRNLKEFATEKGFYLGASSCVGEQMLFKAINDKELT
;
A
#
# COMPACT_ATOMS: atom_id res chain seq x y z
N MET A 1 -20.57 -23.15 12.02
CA MET A 1 -20.64 -21.73 11.59
C MET A 1 -19.58 -20.89 12.30
N VAL A 2 -19.47 -20.93 13.64
CA VAL A 2 -18.48 -20.13 14.41
C VAL A 2 -17.03 -20.38 13.99
N GLU A 3 -16.59 -21.64 13.88
CA GLU A 3 -15.21 -21.96 13.50
C GLU A 3 -14.82 -21.41 12.12
N ALA A 4 -15.69 -21.61 11.12
CA ALA A 4 -15.47 -21.09 9.78
C ALA A 4 -15.32 -19.55 9.77
N THR A 5 -16.12 -18.85 10.57
CA THR A 5 -16.02 -17.40 10.75
C THR A 5 -14.68 -17.01 11.38
N ILE A 6 -14.25 -17.69 12.44
CA ILE A 6 -12.95 -17.43 13.10
C ILE A 6 -11.81 -17.61 12.10
N TYR A 7 -11.83 -18.69 11.32
CA TYR A 7 -10.81 -18.94 10.31
C TYR A 7 -10.81 -17.89 9.20
N ALA A 8 -11.98 -17.45 8.73
CA ALA A 8 -12.10 -16.41 7.72
C ALA A 8 -11.54 -15.07 8.22
N SER A 9 -11.95 -14.65 9.42
CA SER A 9 -11.48 -13.41 10.04
C SER A 9 -9.98 -13.42 10.29
N ASN A 10 -9.44 -14.51 10.85
CA ASN A 10 -8.00 -14.61 11.13
C ASN A 10 -7.16 -14.55 9.85
N ARG A 11 -7.61 -15.19 8.76
CA ARG A 11 -6.94 -15.10 7.46
C ARG A 11 -6.97 -13.69 6.90
N ALA A 12 -8.14 -13.04 6.90
CA ALA A 12 -8.26 -11.66 6.42
C ALA A 12 -7.36 -10.70 7.20
N THR A 13 -7.36 -10.80 8.54
CA THR A 13 -6.48 -10.00 9.40
C THR A 13 -5.00 -10.27 9.12
N PHE A 14 -4.61 -11.54 8.93
CA PHE A 14 -3.22 -11.86 8.59
C PHE A 14 -2.79 -11.21 7.27
N LEU A 15 -3.60 -11.33 6.21
CA LEU A 15 -3.32 -10.72 4.90
C LEU A 15 -3.21 -9.19 5.00
N ALA A 16 -4.10 -8.55 5.75
CA ALA A 16 -4.09 -7.10 5.92
C ALA A 16 -2.89 -6.58 6.75
N VAL A 17 -2.40 -7.34 7.72
CA VAL A 17 -1.32 -6.88 8.63
C VAL A 17 0.07 -7.20 8.10
N ILE A 18 0.26 -8.33 7.41
CA ILE A 18 1.59 -8.76 6.92
C ILE A 18 2.21 -7.77 5.91
N GLN A 19 1.40 -6.95 5.25
CA GLN A 19 1.89 -5.94 4.31
C GLN A 19 2.44 -4.66 4.99
N TYR A 20 2.25 -4.50 6.31
CA TYR A 20 2.77 -3.37 7.08
C TYR A 20 4.01 -3.70 7.92
N VAL A 21 4.46 -4.96 7.91
CA VAL A 21 5.66 -5.33 8.66
C VAL A 21 6.93 -4.88 7.93
N ASN A 22 7.92 -4.39 8.68
CA ASN A 22 9.17 -3.88 8.11
C ASN A 22 10.23 -4.99 8.01
N ILE A 23 9.92 -6.06 7.27
CA ILE A 23 10.82 -7.21 7.05
C ILE A 23 10.97 -7.50 5.55
N LYS A 24 12.13 -8.05 5.17
CA LYS A 24 12.34 -8.55 3.81
C LYS A 24 11.65 -9.90 3.62
N THR A 25 10.95 -10.05 2.51
CA THR A 25 10.18 -11.23 2.15
C THR A 25 10.60 -11.77 0.77
N PRO A 26 10.45 -13.07 0.49
CA PRO A 26 10.77 -13.62 -0.83
C PRO A 26 9.86 -13.06 -1.94
N GLN A 27 10.43 -12.68 -3.08
CA GLN A 27 9.68 -12.02 -4.17
C GLN A 27 8.56 -12.88 -4.79
N TRP A 28 8.68 -14.20 -4.74
CA TRP A 28 7.62 -15.10 -5.21
C TRP A 28 6.36 -15.03 -4.35
N MET A 29 6.45 -14.55 -3.11
CA MET A 29 5.31 -14.48 -2.18
C MET A 29 4.22 -13.54 -2.71
N ASP A 30 4.60 -12.49 -3.44
CA ASP A 30 3.68 -11.46 -3.96
C ASP A 30 2.72 -11.96 -5.03
N TYR A 31 2.88 -13.18 -5.51
CA TYR A 31 1.90 -13.79 -6.40
C TYR A 31 0.75 -14.47 -5.63
N ILE A 32 0.85 -14.57 -4.31
CA ILE A 32 -0.10 -15.27 -3.44
C ILE A 32 -0.66 -14.31 -2.38
N VAL A 33 0.21 -13.59 -1.67
CA VAL A 33 -0.12 -12.63 -0.60
C VAL A 33 0.71 -11.39 -0.80
N GLN A 34 0.10 -10.22 -0.62
CA GLN A 34 0.80 -8.95 -0.81
C GLN A 34 2.01 -8.81 0.12
N ARG A 35 3.17 -8.52 -0.46
CA ARG A 35 4.43 -8.30 0.27
C ARG A 35 4.48 -6.89 0.87
N PRO A 36 5.15 -6.70 2.02
CA PRO A 36 5.34 -5.36 2.57
C PRO A 36 6.18 -4.45 1.66
N GLU A 37 7.13 -5.00 0.90
CA GLU A 37 7.89 -4.26 -0.09
C GLU A 37 7.01 -3.80 -1.26
N SER A 38 6.11 -4.64 -1.76
CA SER A 38 5.20 -4.24 -2.84
C SER A 38 4.15 -3.26 -2.36
N HIS A 39 3.54 -3.51 -1.20
CA HIS A 39 2.62 -2.55 -0.57
C HIS A 39 3.25 -1.17 -0.35
N SER A 40 4.56 -1.11 -0.16
CA SER A 40 5.24 0.16 0.07
C SER A 40 5.13 1.16 -1.10
N ILE A 41 4.92 0.70 -2.34
CA ILE A 41 4.71 1.60 -3.49
C ILE A 41 3.41 2.39 -3.39
N HIS A 42 2.39 1.79 -2.78
CA HIS A 42 1.11 2.46 -2.54
C HIS A 42 1.26 3.68 -1.62
N CYS A 43 2.24 3.64 -0.72
CA CYS A 43 2.55 4.74 0.19
C CYS A 43 3.68 5.66 -0.33
N ALA A 44 4.24 5.40 -1.51
CA ALA A 44 5.44 6.06 -1.96
C ALA A 44 5.19 7.54 -2.31
N THR A 45 6.11 8.41 -1.92
CA THR A 45 6.00 9.85 -2.21
C THR A 45 5.92 10.09 -3.72
N GLY A 46 4.99 10.93 -4.16
CA GLY A 46 4.77 11.23 -5.58
C GLY A 46 4.16 10.10 -6.40
N VAL A 47 3.87 8.94 -5.79
CA VAL A 47 3.19 7.81 -6.43
C VAL A 47 1.85 7.60 -5.75
N HIS A 48 0.78 7.67 -6.54
CA HIS A 48 -0.58 7.48 -6.04
C HIS A 48 -1.25 6.24 -6.67
N ALA A 49 -0.41 5.30 -7.13
CA ALA A 49 -0.86 4.11 -7.82
C ALA A 49 -0.07 2.85 -7.47
N PHE A 50 -0.67 1.71 -7.85
CA PHE A 50 -0.11 0.35 -7.79
C PHE A 50 -0.29 -0.41 -6.48
N ASP A 51 -0.28 -1.74 -6.60
CA ASP A 51 -0.30 -2.73 -5.51
C ASP A 51 -1.31 -2.39 -4.38
N TYR A 52 -2.60 -2.33 -4.71
CA TYR A 52 -3.66 -1.91 -3.78
C TYR A 52 -4.26 -3.05 -2.94
N SER A 53 -4.22 -4.28 -3.46
CA SER A 53 -4.96 -5.40 -2.88
C SER A 53 -4.10 -6.38 -2.10
N ASP A 54 -4.56 -6.72 -0.89
CA ASP A 54 -4.06 -7.81 -0.04
C ASP A 54 -3.91 -9.15 -0.79
N LEU A 55 -4.73 -9.35 -1.83
CA LEU A 55 -4.65 -10.45 -2.79
C LEU A 55 -4.13 -9.91 -4.14
N PRO A 56 -2.85 -10.10 -4.47
CA PRO A 56 -2.23 -9.53 -5.66
C PRO A 56 -2.84 -9.97 -6.99
N LEU A 57 -3.65 -11.04 -7.01
CA LEU A 57 -4.47 -11.45 -8.15
C LEU A 57 -5.24 -10.27 -8.76
N PHE A 58 -5.84 -9.43 -7.91
CA PHE A 58 -6.58 -8.26 -8.36
C PHE A 58 -5.64 -7.21 -8.96
N ASN A 59 -4.47 -6.98 -8.35
CA ASN A 59 -3.48 -6.06 -8.92
C ASN A 59 -2.99 -6.53 -10.30
N ILE A 60 -2.84 -7.85 -10.50
CA ILE A 60 -2.47 -8.45 -11.79
C ILE A 60 -3.59 -8.23 -12.81
N LEU A 61 -4.85 -8.49 -12.44
CA LEU A 61 -6.00 -8.36 -13.32
C LEU A 61 -6.18 -6.91 -13.84
N TRP A 62 -5.92 -5.92 -12.99
CA TRP A 62 -6.04 -4.50 -13.34
C TRP A 62 -4.72 -3.83 -13.74
N ALA A 63 -3.67 -4.61 -14.02
CA ALA A 63 -2.35 -4.11 -14.44
C ALA A 63 -1.70 -3.11 -13.47
N THR A 64 -2.07 -3.16 -12.19
CA THR A 64 -1.50 -2.36 -11.11
C THR A 64 -0.41 -3.09 -10.34
N PHE A 65 -0.12 -4.34 -10.68
CA PHE A 65 0.93 -5.16 -10.06
C PHE A 65 2.35 -4.67 -10.41
N ARG A 66 3.22 -4.49 -9.40
CA ARG A 66 4.63 -4.07 -9.62
C ARG A 66 5.67 -5.01 -9.02
N ASN A 67 5.34 -5.78 -7.97
CA ASN A 67 6.23 -6.75 -7.34
C ASN A 67 7.63 -6.23 -7.01
N LEU A 68 7.67 -5.17 -6.19
CA LEU A 68 8.90 -4.47 -5.86
C LEU A 68 9.89 -5.41 -5.15
N LYS A 69 11.16 -5.36 -5.58
CA LYS A 69 12.23 -6.14 -4.93
C LYS A 69 12.59 -5.59 -3.54
N GLU A 70 12.55 -4.27 -3.39
CA GLU A 70 12.93 -3.51 -2.20
C GLU A 70 11.80 -2.54 -1.84
N PHE A 71 11.78 -2.08 -0.58
CA PHE A 71 10.83 -1.03 -0.16
C PHE A 71 11.03 0.25 -0.98
N ALA A 72 9.93 0.98 -1.21
CA ALA A 72 9.94 2.31 -1.78
C ALA A 72 10.84 3.24 -0.94
N THR A 73 11.66 4.03 -1.64
CA THR A 73 12.70 4.89 -1.04
C THR A 73 12.13 5.92 -0.07
N GLU A 74 11.01 6.54 -0.45
CA GLU A 74 10.35 7.58 0.34
C GLU A 74 8.85 7.28 0.44
N LYS A 75 8.26 7.59 1.59
CA LYS A 75 6.84 7.36 1.88
C LYS A 75 6.18 8.61 2.46
N GLY A 76 4.91 8.77 2.15
CA GLY A 76 4.06 9.84 2.69
C GLY A 76 4.04 11.07 1.81
N PHE A 77 3.74 12.22 2.42
CA PHE A 77 3.65 13.48 1.70
C PHE A 77 5.00 14.17 1.59
N TYR A 78 5.14 15.04 0.59
CA TYR A 78 6.26 15.99 0.52
C TYR A 78 6.28 16.91 1.75
N LEU A 79 7.45 17.50 2.02
CA LEU A 79 7.64 18.36 3.18
C LEU A 79 6.71 19.58 3.12
N GLY A 80 5.95 19.81 4.19
CA GLY A 80 4.99 20.92 4.29
C GLY A 80 3.54 20.55 3.94
N ALA A 81 3.30 19.50 3.17
CA ALA A 81 1.95 19.03 2.83
C ALA A 81 1.07 18.75 4.06
N SER A 82 1.66 18.18 5.12
CA SER A 82 0.96 17.88 6.38
C SER A 82 0.40 19.12 7.10
N SER A 83 0.86 20.33 6.73
CA SER A 83 0.30 21.59 7.25
C SER A 83 -0.97 22.04 6.51
N CYS A 84 -1.25 21.47 5.34
CA CYS A 84 -2.35 21.87 4.45
C CYS A 84 -3.64 21.06 4.69
N VAL A 85 -3.87 20.57 5.91
CA VAL A 85 -5.01 19.68 6.23
C VAL A 85 -6.35 20.28 5.83
N GLY A 86 -6.55 21.59 6.02
CA GLY A 86 -7.81 22.26 5.63
C GLY A 86 -8.07 22.24 4.12
N GLU A 87 -7.01 22.34 3.30
CA GLU A 87 -7.12 22.24 1.85
C GLU A 87 -7.36 20.80 1.40
N GLN A 88 -6.68 19.84 2.02
CA GLN A 88 -6.89 18.41 1.78
C GLN A 88 -8.34 17.99 2.11
N MET A 89 -8.89 18.45 3.24
CA MET A 89 -10.29 18.19 3.63
C MET A 89 -11.30 18.82 2.66
N LEU A 90 -10.92 19.88 1.96
CA LEU A 90 -11.73 20.50 0.90
C LEU A 90 -11.43 19.93 -0.48
N PHE A 91 -10.68 18.82 -0.56
CA PHE A 91 -10.27 18.15 -1.80
C PHE A 91 -9.51 19.08 -2.77
N LYS A 92 -8.83 20.10 -2.25
CA LYS A 92 -7.97 20.97 -3.05
C LYS A 92 -6.65 20.26 -3.35
N ALA A 93 -6.19 20.36 -4.59
CA ALA A 93 -4.86 19.90 -4.97
C ALA A 93 -3.80 20.75 -4.26
N ILE A 94 -2.86 20.08 -3.59
CA ILE A 94 -1.75 20.74 -2.88
C ILE A 94 -0.38 20.44 -3.50
N ASN A 95 -0.29 19.43 -4.37
CA ASN A 95 0.98 18.99 -4.96
C ASN A 95 1.72 20.12 -5.70
N ASP A 96 1.01 21.09 -6.27
CA ASP A 96 1.63 22.23 -6.96
C ASP A 96 2.44 23.15 -6.02
N LYS A 97 2.20 23.07 -4.70
CA LYS A 97 2.91 23.83 -3.67
C LYS A 97 4.26 23.23 -3.28
N GLU A 98 4.58 22.04 -3.78
CA GLU A 98 5.90 21.43 -3.57
C GLU A 98 7.02 22.24 -4.26
N LEU A 99 6.68 22.98 -5.32
CA LEU A 99 7.63 23.71 -6.18
C LEU A 99 7.82 25.20 -5.82
N THR A 100 7.19 25.67 -4.74
CA THR A 100 7.28 27.07 -4.25
C THR A 100 8.00 27.15 -2.92
#